data_AF-A0A2H6J8K5-F1
#
_entry.id   AF-A0A2H6J8K5-F1
#
_cell.length_a   1.000
_cell.length_b   1.000
_cell.length_c   1.000
_cell.angle_alpha   90.00
_cell.angle_beta   90.00
_cell.angle_gamma   90.00
#
_symmetry.space_group_name_H-M   'P 1'
#
loop_
_entity.id
_entity.type
_entity.pdbx_description
1 polymer ?
#
loop_
_entity_poly.entity_id
_entity_poly.type
_entity_poly.pdbx_seq_one_letter_code
_entity_poly.pdbx_strand_id
1 'polypeptide(L)'
;MAIALIYFCLRYAAGDRYRWSDRIGIWAFWLYNGGMVLWIALNFFPIGWPQLLAVYEHGYAYARSLKFYDTTLLWQWLRFPGDVVFAAGAVLMALDFLRKIKPFFPRLFKPENMPALSGRR
;
A
#
# COMPACT_ATOMS: atom_id res chain seq x y z
N MET A 1 1.49 10.26 5.00
CA MET A 1 2.38 11.43 4.83
C MET A 1 3.32 11.29 3.64
N ALA A 2 4.23 10.31 3.60
CA ALA A 2 5.21 10.18 2.50
C ALA A 2 4.59 10.15 1.09
N ILE A 3 3.55 9.33 0.88
CA ILE A 3 2.83 9.22 -0.38
C ILE A 3 2.25 10.58 -0.83
N ALA A 4 1.72 11.37 0.10
CA ALA A 4 1.15 12.69 -0.20
C ALA A 4 2.22 13.69 -0.67
N LEU A 5 3.39 13.69 -0.03
CA LEU A 5 4.52 14.52 -0.45
C LEU A 5 5.02 14.13 -1.86
N ILE A 6 5.15 12.83 -2.12
CA ILE A 6 5.55 12.33 -3.45
C ILE A 6 4.53 12.78 -4.51
N TYR A 7 3.23 12.66 -4.22
CA TYR A 7 2.17 13.08 -5.13
C TYR A 7 2.18 14.59 -5.38
N PHE A 8 2.45 15.38 -4.34
CA PHE A 8 2.64 16.83 -4.44
C PHE A 8 3.82 17.19 -5.35
N CYS A 9 4.98 16.57 -5.14
CA CYS A 9 6.15 16.77 -5.99
C CYS A 9 5.90 16.35 -7.46
N LEU A 10 5.23 15.21 -7.68
CA LEU A 10 4.84 14.75 -9.01
C LEU A 10 3.88 15.73 -9.70
N ARG A 11 2.88 16.23 -8.97
CA ARG A 11 1.90 17.20 -9.50
C ARG A 11 2.57 18.52 -9.87
N TYR A 12 3.49 18.99 -9.04
CA TYR A 12 4.28 20.19 -9.28
C TYR A 12 5.17 20.04 -10.52
N ALA A 13 5.86 18.90 -10.66
CA ALA A 13 6.73 18.62 -11.81
C ALA A 13 5.96 18.45 -13.14
N ALA A 14 4.77 17.86 -13.10
CA ALA A 14 3.94 17.66 -14.30
C ALA A 14 3.40 18.99 -14.87
N GLY A 15 3.12 19.99 -14.03
CA GLY A 15 2.57 21.28 -14.44
C GLY A 15 1.27 21.13 -15.27
N ASP A 16 1.08 22.02 -16.26
CA ASP A 16 0.01 21.94 -17.27
C ASP A 16 0.44 21.21 -18.55
N ARG A 17 1.66 20.66 -18.58
CA ARG A 17 2.28 20.06 -19.77
C ARG A 17 1.79 18.64 -20.06
N TYR A 18 1.23 17.96 -19.06
CA TYR A 18 0.82 16.56 -19.15
C TYR A 18 -0.61 16.37 -18.62
N ARG A 19 -1.39 15.50 -19.29
CA ARG A 19 -2.72 15.11 -18.83
C ARG A 19 -2.61 14.37 -17.49
N TRP A 20 -3.14 14.97 -16.43
CA TRP A 20 -3.16 14.40 -15.09
C TRP A 20 -4.51 13.73 -14.80
N SER A 21 -4.48 12.53 -14.22
CA SER A 21 -5.69 11.82 -13.78
C SER A 21 -5.53 11.41 -12.32
N ASP A 22 -6.46 11.86 -11.47
CA ASP A 22 -6.47 11.54 -10.03
C ASP A 22 -7.18 10.23 -9.69
N ARG A 23 -7.92 9.65 -10.65
CA ARG A 23 -8.79 8.50 -10.41
C ARG A 23 -8.03 7.31 -9.79
N ILE A 24 -6.85 6.97 -10.31
CA ILE A 24 -6.06 5.83 -9.81
C ILE A 24 -5.48 6.13 -8.42
N GLY A 25 -4.98 7.36 -8.20
CA GLY A 25 -4.47 7.79 -6.90
C GLY A 25 -5.54 7.76 -5.80
N ILE A 26 -6.77 8.18 -6.12
CA ILE A 26 -7.92 8.12 -5.20
C ILE A 26 -8.29 6.68 -4.87
N TRP A 27 -8.34 5.78 -5.86
CA TRP A 27 -8.61 4.36 -5.62
C TRP A 27 -7.54 3.71 -4.73
N ALA A 28 -6.27 3.98 -4.99
CA ALA A 28 -5.18 3.47 -4.17
C ALA A 28 -5.25 4.02 -2.74
N PHE A 29 -5.61 5.29 -2.56
CA PHE A 29 -5.86 5.87 -1.24
C PHE A 29 -6.96 5.11 -0.48
N TRP A 30 -8.10 4.83 -1.12
CA TRP A 30 -9.18 4.08 -0.48
C TRP A 30 -8.78 2.64 -0.13
N LEU A 31 -8.03 1.96 -0.99
CA LEU A 31 -7.53 0.62 -0.69
C LEU A 31 -6.56 0.60 0.49
N TYR A 32 -5.66 1.57 0.60
CA TYR A 32 -4.77 1.65 1.76
C TYR A 32 -5.54 1.87 3.06
N ASN A 33 -6.48 2.81 3.09
CA ASN A 33 -7.29 3.05 4.28
C ASN A 33 -8.19 1.84 4.60
N GLY A 34 -8.80 1.23 3.58
CA GLY A 34 -9.61 0.02 3.73
C GLY A 34 -8.81 -1.15 4.29
N GLY A 35 -7.61 -1.41 3.76
CA GLY A 35 -6.72 -2.46 4.27
C GLY A 35 -6.28 -2.21 5.72
N MET A 36 -5.96 -0.96 6.07
CA MET A 36 -5.60 -0.60 7.44
C MET A 36 -6.77 -0.80 8.42
N VAL A 37 -7.97 -0.36 8.05
CA VAL A 37 -9.18 -0.58 8.86
C VAL A 37 -9.46 -2.08 9.01
N LEU A 38 -9.28 -2.85 7.93
CA LEU A 38 -9.49 -4.29 7.95
C LEU A 38 -8.50 -5.00 8.87
N TRP A 39 -7.22 -4.62 8.88
CA TRP A 39 -6.26 -5.14 9.86
C TRP A 39 -6.63 -4.79 11.29
N ILE A 40 -7.09 -3.56 11.55
CA ILE A 40 -7.49 -3.15 12.89
C ILE A 40 -8.67 -4.01 13.35
N ALA A 41 -9.70 -4.13 12.53
CA ALA A 41 -10.94 -4.83 12.88
C ALA A 41 -10.75 -6.35 12.99
N LEU A 42 -10.02 -6.96 12.05
CA LEU A 42 -9.94 -8.42 11.94
C LEU A 42 -8.73 -9.04 12.64
N ASN A 43 -7.70 -8.26 12.98
CA ASN A 43 -6.46 -8.80 13.54
C ASN A 43 -6.03 -8.07 14.82
N PHE A 44 -5.73 -6.77 14.75
CA PHE A 44 -5.14 -6.08 15.89
C PHE A 44 -6.09 -5.99 17.08
N PHE A 45 -7.36 -5.65 16.85
CA PHE A 45 -8.35 -5.56 17.91
C PHE A 45 -8.66 -6.92 18.56
N PRO A 46 -9.02 -7.98 17.80
CA PRO A 46 -9.39 -9.27 18.39
C PRO A 46 -8.22 -10.02 19.03
N ILE A 47 -6.97 -9.76 18.65
CA ILE A 47 -5.80 -10.35 19.31
C ILE A 47 -5.33 -9.48 20.46
N GLY A 48 -5.30 -8.16 20.28
CA GLY A 48 -4.75 -7.21 21.25
C GLY A 48 -5.55 -7.16 22.54
N TRP A 49 -6.89 -7.22 22.48
CA TRP A 49 -7.71 -7.16 23.69
C TRP A 49 -7.58 -8.41 24.58
N PRO A 50 -7.72 -9.65 24.06
CA PRO A 50 -7.43 -10.85 24.86
C PRO A 50 -5.97 -10.92 25.32
N GLN A 51 -5.03 -10.38 24.54
CA GLN A 51 -3.63 -10.34 24.95
C GLN A 51 -3.42 -9.43 26.16
N LEU A 52 -4.07 -8.27 26.18
CA LEU A 52 -4.06 -7.38 27.34
C LEU A 52 -4.68 -8.04 28.58
N LEU A 53 -5.82 -8.72 28.41
CA LEU A 53 -6.48 -9.45 29.50
C LEU A 53 -5.59 -10.57 30.05
N ALA A 54 -4.94 -11.34 29.18
CA ALA A 54 -4.01 -12.39 29.56
C ALA A 54 -2.79 -11.87 30.35
N VAL A 55 -2.29 -10.68 30.02
CA VAL A 55 -1.25 -10.01 30.82
C VAL A 55 -1.76 -9.66 32.20
N TYR A 56 -3.00 -9.18 32.30
CA TYR A 56 -3.62 -8.80 33.57
C TYR A 56 -3.88 -10.00 34.49
N GLU A 57 -4.40 -11.11 33.94
CA GLU A 57 -4.80 -12.29 34.73
C GLU A 57 -3.64 -13.24 35.04
N HIS A 58 -2.72 -13.43 34.09
CA HIS A 58 -1.70 -14.47 34.14
C HIS A 58 -0.27 -13.94 34.03
N GLY A 59 -0.11 -12.62 33.94
CA GLY A 59 1.19 -11.98 33.78
C GLY A 59 1.71 -12.03 32.35
N TYR A 60 2.75 -11.24 32.09
CA TYR A 60 3.31 -11.04 30.75
C TYR A 60 3.89 -12.32 30.11
N ALA A 61 4.46 -13.22 30.93
CA ALA A 61 5.04 -14.46 30.44
C ALA A 61 3.98 -15.38 29.79
N TYR A 62 2.76 -15.38 30.33
CA TYR A 62 1.66 -16.18 29.79
C TYR A 62 1.11 -15.58 28.48
N ALA A 63 0.93 -14.25 28.42
CA ALA A 63 0.44 -13.57 27.23
C ALA A 63 1.36 -13.68 26.00
N ARG A 64 2.64 -14.06 26.21
CA ARG A 64 3.61 -14.39 25.14
C ARG A 64 3.83 -15.88 24.93
N SER A 65 3.14 -16.74 25.68
CA SER A 65 3.30 -18.18 25.55
C SER A 65 2.63 -18.70 24.27
N LEU A 66 3.12 -19.84 23.75
CA LEU A 66 2.48 -20.54 22.62
C LEU A 66 1.02 -20.88 22.93
N LYS A 67 0.71 -21.18 24.19
CA LYS A 67 -0.64 -21.52 24.65
C LYS A 67 -1.65 -20.39 24.39
N PHE A 68 -1.21 -19.14 24.48
CA PHE A 68 -2.04 -17.98 24.11
C PHE A 68 -2.15 -17.84 22.57
N TYR A 69 -1.05 -18.02 21.84
CA TYR A 69 -1.08 -17.90 20.38
C TYR A 69 -1.94 -18.96 19.69
N ASP A 70 -2.01 -20.18 20.22
CA ASP A 70 -2.90 -21.23 19.70
C ASP A 70 -4.38 -20.82 19.78
N THR A 71 -4.78 -20.06 20.80
CA THR A 71 -6.16 -19.55 20.93
C THR A 71 -6.50 -18.44 19.94
N THR A 72 -5.51 -17.73 19.42
CA THR A 72 -5.69 -16.59 18.50
C THR A 72 -5.35 -16.93 17.05
N LEU A 73 -5.08 -18.21 16.75
CA LEU A 73 -4.60 -18.65 15.44
C LEU A 73 -5.54 -18.25 14.29
N LEU A 74 -6.85 -18.39 14.47
CA LEU A 74 -7.84 -17.94 13.48
C LEU A 74 -7.71 -16.44 13.17
N TRP A 75 -7.58 -15.61 14.20
CA TRP A 75 -7.45 -14.16 14.05
C TRP A 75 -6.13 -13.75 13.38
N GLN A 76 -5.07 -14.55 13.56
CA GLN A 76 -3.80 -14.35 12.85
C GLN A 76 -3.96 -14.56 11.34
N TRP A 77 -4.72 -15.58 10.93
CA TRP A 77 -5.04 -15.81 9.51
C TRP A 77 -5.98 -14.74 8.92
N LEU A 78 -6.91 -14.23 9.73
CA LEU A 78 -7.80 -13.13 9.34
C LEU A 78 -7.06 -11.79 9.05
N ARG A 79 -5.74 -11.74 9.27
CA ARG A 79 -4.89 -10.66 8.78
C ARG A 79 -4.76 -10.66 7.24
N PHE A 80 -4.77 -11.84 6.63
CA PHE A 80 -4.49 -12.02 5.21
C PHE A 80 -5.41 -11.21 4.27
N PRO A 81 -6.74 -11.12 4.50
CA PRO A 81 -7.60 -10.23 3.72
C PRO A 81 -7.15 -8.77 3.72
N GLY A 82 -6.68 -8.26 4.86
CA GLY A 82 -6.13 -6.90 4.96
C GLY A 82 -4.84 -6.74 4.16
N ASP A 83 -3.96 -7.74 4.22
CA ASP A 83 -2.71 -7.76 3.45
C ASP A 83 -2.99 -7.73 1.94
N VAL A 84 -3.99 -8.48 1.46
CA VAL A 84 -4.39 -8.51 0.04
C VAL A 84 -4.91 -7.16 -0.44
N VAL A 85 -5.81 -6.52 0.33
CA VAL A 85 -6.36 -5.20 -0.03
C VAL A 85 -5.27 -4.13 -0.02
N PHE A 86 -4.39 -4.15 0.98
CA PHE A 86 -3.26 -3.22 1.07
C PHE A 86 -2.26 -3.41 -0.08
N ALA A 87 -1.94 -4.66 -0.43
CA ALA A 87 -1.07 -5.00 -1.55
C ALA A 87 -1.66 -4.55 -2.89
N ALA A 88 -2.97 -4.71 -3.10
CA ALA A 88 -3.65 -4.21 -4.29
C ALA A 88 -3.54 -2.67 -4.39
N GLY A 89 -3.70 -1.95 -3.28
CA GLY A 89 -3.46 -0.51 -3.20
C GLY A 89 -2.02 -0.14 -3.56
N ALA A 90 -1.04 -0.93 -3.09
CA ALA A 90 0.37 -0.74 -3.41
C ALA A 90 0.69 -0.89 -4.89
N VAL A 91 0.13 -1.92 -5.54
CA VAL A 91 0.31 -2.13 -6.99
C VAL A 91 -0.32 -0.99 -7.78
N LEU A 92 -1.54 -0.56 -7.43
CA LEU A 92 -2.18 0.56 -8.13
C LEU A 92 -1.41 1.88 -7.96
N MET A 93 -0.90 2.15 -6.76
CA MET A 93 -0.08 3.33 -6.50
C MET A 93 1.23 3.31 -7.28
N ALA A 94 1.92 2.16 -7.31
CA ALA A 94 3.15 2.00 -8.08
C ALA A 94 2.90 2.22 -9.58
N LEU A 95 1.80 1.68 -10.13
CA LEU A 95 1.42 1.91 -11.52
C LEU A 95 1.09 3.38 -11.81
N ASP A 96 0.44 4.08 -10.88
CA ASP A 96 0.17 5.52 -11.03
C ASP A 96 1.47 6.34 -11.05
N PHE A 97 2.39 6.05 -10.13
CA PHE A 97 3.69 6.72 -10.06
C PHE A 97 4.52 6.47 -11.33
N LEU A 98 4.59 5.23 -11.81
CA LEU A 98 5.30 4.89 -13.05
C LEU A 98 4.75 5.63 -14.27
N ARG A 99 3.43 5.83 -14.35
CA ARG A 99 2.82 6.62 -15.43
C ARG A 99 3.15 8.11 -15.33
N LYS A 100 3.29 8.63 -14.12
CA LYS A 100 3.46 10.06 -13.82
C LYS A 100 4.90 10.52 -13.63
N ILE A 101 5.88 9.60 -13.64
CA ILE A 101 7.30 9.92 -13.51
C ILE A 101 7.92 10.51 -14.80
N LYS A 102 7.22 10.39 -15.94
CA LYS A 102 7.64 10.89 -17.27
C LYS A 102 8.18 12.33 -17.29
N PRO A 103 7.58 13.31 -16.57
CA PRO A 103 8.07 14.69 -16.54
C PRO A 103 9.47 14.83 -15.93
N PHE A 104 9.88 13.90 -15.07
CA PHE A 104 11.18 13.94 -14.38
C PHE A 104 12.32 13.36 -15.23
N PHE A 105 12.01 12.50 -16.21
CA PHE A 105 12.99 11.87 -17.10
C PHE A 105 12.72 12.19 -18.59
N PRO A 106 12.68 13.47 -19.00
CA PRO A 106 12.35 13.85 -20.37
C PRO A 106 13.36 13.33 -21.41
N ARG A 107 14.63 13.10 -21.00
CA ARG A 107 15.68 12.56 -21.87
C ARG A 107 15.50 11.07 -22.22
N LEU A 108 14.90 10.28 -21.33
CA LEU A 108 14.70 8.84 -21.55
C LEU A 108 13.52 8.56 -22.51
N PHE A 109 12.55 9.48 -22.56
CA PHE A 109 11.34 9.37 -23.39
C PHE A 109 11.38 10.25 -24.65
N LYS A 110 12.56 10.76 -25.03
CA LYS A 110 12.75 11.52 -26.26
C LYS A 110 12.81 10.56 -27.45
N PRO A 111 12.03 10.77 -28.53
CA PRO A 111 11.93 9.83 -29.65
C PRO A 111 13.24 9.59 -30.40
N GLU A 112 14.27 10.42 -30.19
CA GLU A 112 15.63 10.24 -30.75
C GLU A 112 16.40 9.04 -30.17
N ASN A 113 16.00 8.52 -29.00
CA ASN A 113 16.65 7.39 -28.33
C ASN A 113 15.91 6.06 -28.54
N MET A 114 14.81 6.04 -29.31
CA MET A 114 14.24 4.78 -29.77
C MET A 114 15.15 4.25 -30.88
N PRO A 115 15.70 3.03 -30.77
CA PRO A 115 16.35 2.41 -31.92
C PRO A 115 15.30 2.40 -33.03
N ALA A 116 15.64 3.01 -34.16
CA ALA A 116 14.79 3.01 -35.34
C ALA A 116 14.35 1.57 -35.55
N LEU A 117 13.06 1.29 -35.34
CA LEU A 117 12.48 0.04 -35.79
C LEU A 117 12.58 0.10 -37.31
N SER A 118 13.68 -0.48 -37.78
CA SER A 118 14.03 -0.74 -39.15
C SER A 118 12.79 -1.10 -39.93
N GLY A 119 12.46 -0.24 -40.90
CA GLY A 119 11.80 -0.56 -42.15
C GLY A 119 10.58 -1.47 -42.07
N ARG A 120 9.40 -0.89 -42.27
CA ARG A 120 8.39 -1.47 -43.15
C ARG A 120 7.44 -0.38 -43.66
N ARG A 121 7.72 0.01 -44.90
CA ARG A 121 6.86 0.60 -45.95
C ARG A 121 6.14 1.90 -45.64
#